data_AF-A0A1I3TZ37-F1
#
_entry.id   AF-A0A1I3TZ37-F1
#
_cell.length_a   1.000
_cell.length_b   1.000
_cell.length_c   1.000
_cell.angle_alpha   90.00
_cell.angle_beta   90.00
_cell.angle_gamma   90.00
#
_symmetry.space_group_name_H-M   'P 1'
#
loop_
_entity.id
_entity.type
_entity.pdbx_description
1 polymer ?
#
loop_
_entity_poly.entity_id
_entity_poly.type
_entity_poly.pdbx_seq_one_letter_code
_entity_poly.pdbx_strand_id
1 'polypeptide(L)'
;MKYKVVIYCLIALLFFGCLSTSKYVLDNDAKNKIEKLLSIHKEYAFIDLYEKSIVQEEKKFKIQNGDSLFDITSMELYQEFCLIVDFYSKDHPTYENIKYDKLIHKWLQKEYPPYISMDNPNIKTTMTFRRAFDFYNSKDLNEYIDSLRVLFYAKYRNNELKSLECSEARFKIWDNERRDLESRNLLNSSNSRLSPPE
;
A
#
# COMPACT_ATOMS: atom_id res chain seq x y z
N MET A 1 -45.67 -3.99 39.45
CA MET A 1 -45.13 -2.79 38.77
C MET A 1 -43.60 -2.67 38.84
N LYS A 2 -42.95 -3.02 39.96
CA LYS A 2 -41.49 -2.88 40.16
C LYS A 2 -40.61 -3.77 39.26
N TYR A 3 -41.03 -5.01 38.95
CA TYR A 3 -40.21 -5.93 38.14
C TYR A 3 -40.12 -5.54 36.65
N LYS A 4 -41.16 -4.90 36.10
CA LYS A 4 -41.15 -4.45 34.69
C LYS A 4 -40.12 -3.35 34.46
N VAL A 5 -39.94 -2.44 35.42
CA VAL A 5 -38.94 -1.35 35.33
C VAL A 5 -37.51 -1.90 35.36
N VAL A 6 -37.24 -2.91 36.21
CA VAL A 6 -35.93 -3.57 36.27
C VAL A 6 -35.60 -4.31 34.97
N ILE A 7 -36.58 -4.98 34.38
CA ILE A 7 -36.43 -5.65 33.07
C ILE A 7 -36.16 -4.63 31.96
N TYR A 8 -36.88 -3.51 31.92
CA TYR A 8 -36.62 -2.44 30.94
C TYR A 8 -35.23 -1.83 31.09
N CYS A 9 -34.73 -1.63 32.32
CA CYS A 9 -33.38 -1.14 32.56
C CYS A 9 -32.30 -2.14 32.11
N LEU A 10 -32.50 -3.44 32.35
CA LEU A 10 -31.57 -4.49 31.91
C LEU A 10 -31.56 -4.64 30.38
N ILE A 11 -32.74 -4.58 29.75
CA ILE A 11 -32.86 -4.60 28.29
C ILE A 11 -32.20 -3.36 27.68
N ALA A 12 -32.42 -2.18 28.25
CA ALA A 12 -31.76 -0.95 27.81
C ALA A 12 -30.23 -1.04 27.91
N LEU A 13 -29.69 -1.55 29.03
CA LEU A 13 -28.25 -1.76 29.20
C LEU A 13 -27.66 -2.75 28.19
N LEU A 14 -28.39 -3.81 27.83
CA LEU A 14 -27.97 -4.74 26.78
C LEU A 14 -27.99 -4.09 25.38
N PHE A 15 -28.99 -3.27 25.06
CA PHE A 15 -29.03 -2.53 23.80
C PHE A 15 -27.94 -1.45 23.71
N PHE A 16 -27.69 -0.68 24.77
CA PHE A 16 -26.62 0.33 24.80
C PHE A 16 -25.21 -0.29 24.76
N GLY A 17 -25.01 -1.43 25.41
CA GLY A 17 -23.75 -2.18 25.34
C GLY A 17 -23.46 -2.72 23.94
N CYS A 18 -24.48 -3.21 23.23
CA CYS A 18 -24.36 -3.79 21.88
C CYS A 18 -24.11 -2.74 20.79
N LEU A 19 -24.76 -1.56 20.89
CA LEU A 19 -24.50 -0.41 20.00
C LEU A 19 -23.07 0.13 20.14
N SER A 20 -22.54 0.18 21.36
CA SER A 20 -21.21 0.70 21.64
C SER A 20 -20.09 -0.22 21.15
N THR A 21 -20.27 -1.54 21.33
CA THR A 21 -19.32 -2.55 20.83
C THR A 21 -19.34 -2.65 19.30
N SER A 22 -20.51 -2.61 18.67
CA SER A 22 -20.63 -2.60 17.20
C SER A 22 -19.92 -1.41 16.56
N LYS A 23 -20.13 -0.20 17.08
CA LYS A 23 -19.47 1.01 16.58
C LYS A 23 -17.95 0.98 16.76
N TYR A 24 -17.48 0.47 17.91
CA TYR A 24 -16.04 0.30 18.18
C TYR A 24 -15.38 -0.70 17.22
N VAL A 25 -16.03 -1.83 16.93
CA VAL A 25 -15.52 -2.84 16.00
C VAL A 25 -15.46 -2.31 14.56
N LEU A 26 -16.49 -1.59 14.11
CA LEU A 26 -16.53 -0.93 12.79
C LEU A 26 -15.43 0.12 12.62
N ASP A 27 -15.18 0.93 13.66
CA ASP A 27 -14.13 1.97 13.63
C ASP A 27 -12.72 1.37 13.59
N ASN A 28 -12.50 0.26 14.30
CA ASN A 28 -11.22 -0.42 14.33
C ASN A 28 -10.91 -1.19 13.01
N ASP A 29 -11.93 -1.76 12.36
CA ASP A 29 -11.79 -2.40 11.04
C ASP A 29 -11.42 -1.37 9.96
N ALA A 30 -12.15 -0.26 9.90
CA ALA A 30 -11.85 0.84 8.97
C ALA A 30 -10.45 1.41 9.17
N LYS A 31 -10.05 1.61 10.43
CA LYS A 31 -8.69 2.01 10.81
C LYS A 31 -7.65 1.06 10.25
N ASN A 32 -7.80 -0.24 10.48
CA ASN A 32 -6.83 -1.24 9.99
C ASN A 32 -6.70 -1.22 8.46
N LYS A 33 -7.82 -1.05 7.75
CA LYS A 33 -7.82 -0.98 6.29
C LYS A 33 -7.17 0.31 5.76
N ILE A 34 -7.43 1.45 6.40
CA ILE A 34 -6.77 2.73 6.06
C ILE A 34 -5.26 2.62 6.30
N GLU A 35 -4.82 2.09 7.45
CA GLU A 35 -3.38 1.89 7.70
C GLU A 35 -2.73 0.95 6.68
N LYS A 36 -3.45 -0.08 6.21
CA LYS A 36 -2.97 -0.95 5.13
C LYS A 36 -2.73 -0.17 3.84
N LEU A 37 -3.68 0.66 3.40
CA LEU A 37 -3.52 1.51 2.21
C LEU A 37 -2.33 2.47 2.35
N LEU A 38 -2.15 3.06 3.54
CA LEU A 38 -1.02 3.95 3.82
C LEU A 38 0.32 3.21 3.81
N SER A 39 0.38 1.97 4.32
CA SER A 39 1.57 1.11 4.24
C SER A 39 1.95 0.82 2.80
N ILE A 40 0.97 0.47 1.96
CA ILE A 40 1.18 0.22 0.52
C ILE A 40 1.67 1.50 -0.17
N HIS A 41 1.11 2.67 0.14
CA HIS A 41 1.59 3.93 -0.43
C HIS A 41 3.02 4.25 0.01
N LYS A 42 3.41 3.86 1.23
CA LYS A 42 4.78 3.99 1.73
C LYS A 42 5.75 3.08 0.97
N GLU A 43 5.36 1.85 0.67
CA GLU A 43 6.11 0.90 -0.17
C GLU A 43 6.26 1.43 -1.60
N TYR A 44 5.17 1.92 -2.20
CA TYR A 44 5.20 2.61 -3.49
C TYR A 44 6.21 3.76 -3.49
N ALA A 45 6.21 4.61 -2.47
CA ALA A 45 7.13 5.74 -2.38
C ALA A 45 8.60 5.31 -2.36
N PHE A 46 8.91 4.17 -1.72
CA PHE A 46 10.25 3.59 -1.74
C PHE A 46 10.67 3.17 -3.16
N ILE A 47 9.78 2.46 -3.87
CA ILE A 47 10.05 1.96 -5.23
C ILE A 47 10.18 3.14 -6.21
N ASP A 48 9.26 4.11 -6.15
CA ASP A 48 9.30 5.31 -7.00
C ASP A 48 10.60 6.10 -6.83
N LEU A 49 11.06 6.32 -5.59
CA LEU A 49 12.34 7.00 -5.35
C LEU A 49 13.52 6.17 -5.88
N TYR A 50 13.49 4.85 -5.71
CA TYR A 50 14.53 3.96 -6.20
C TYR A 50 14.65 4.04 -7.73
N GLU A 51 13.53 3.85 -8.45
CA GLU A 51 13.45 3.92 -9.90
C GLU A 51 13.92 5.29 -10.42
N LYS A 52 13.41 6.39 -9.86
CA LYS A 52 13.84 7.75 -10.23
C LYS A 52 15.32 7.99 -9.96
N SER A 53 15.86 7.40 -8.90
CA SER A 53 17.30 7.50 -8.59
C SER A 53 18.15 6.75 -9.61
N ILE A 54 17.72 5.57 -10.07
CA ILE A 54 18.40 4.84 -11.16
C ILE A 54 18.43 5.69 -12.43
N VAL A 55 17.28 6.20 -12.86
CA VAL A 55 17.16 7.06 -14.05
C VAL A 55 18.04 8.31 -13.95
N GLN A 56 18.17 8.91 -12.75
CA GLN A 56 19.05 10.05 -12.52
C GLN A 56 20.53 9.69 -12.71
N GLU A 57 20.98 8.55 -12.18
CA GLU A 57 22.36 8.09 -12.32
C GLU A 57 22.67 7.64 -13.76
N GLU A 58 21.75 6.97 -14.45
CA GLU A 58 21.89 6.62 -15.87
C GLU A 58 22.16 7.85 -16.74
N LYS A 59 21.38 8.92 -16.53
CA LYS A 59 21.56 10.22 -17.20
C LYS A 59 22.92 10.84 -16.87
N LYS A 60 23.31 10.83 -15.60
CA LYS A 60 24.59 11.39 -15.12
C LYS A 60 25.79 10.67 -15.73
N PHE A 61 25.75 9.34 -15.82
CA PHE A 61 26.81 8.52 -16.41
C PHE A 61 26.71 8.37 -17.92
N LYS A 62 25.67 8.93 -18.55
CA LYS A 62 25.39 8.83 -19.99
C LYS A 62 25.35 7.36 -20.45
N ILE A 63 24.74 6.50 -19.64
CA ILE A 63 24.51 5.10 -20.01
C ILE A 63 23.63 5.09 -21.27
N GLN A 64 24.09 4.45 -22.34
CA GLN A 64 23.32 4.30 -23.55
C GLN A 64 22.36 3.13 -23.37
N ASN A 65 21.06 3.39 -23.53
CA ASN A 65 20.03 2.37 -23.38
C ASN A 65 19.97 1.51 -24.66
N GLY A 66 20.18 0.20 -24.51
CA GLY A 66 19.83 -0.81 -25.52
C GLY A 66 18.37 -1.26 -25.33
N ASP A 67 18.11 -2.57 -25.36
CA ASP A 67 16.83 -3.12 -24.91
C ASP A 67 16.56 -2.72 -23.45
N SER A 68 15.37 -2.20 -23.17
CA SER A 68 14.99 -1.69 -21.85
C SER A 68 14.16 -2.73 -21.11
N LEU A 69 14.68 -3.22 -19.98
CA LEU A 69 13.91 -3.98 -19.00
C LEU A 69 13.27 -2.99 -18.02
N PHE A 70 11.94 -2.97 -17.92
CA PHE A 70 11.20 -2.07 -17.05
C PHE A 70 10.50 -2.86 -15.94
N ASP A 71 10.76 -2.52 -14.69
CA ASP A 71 10.07 -3.08 -13.54
C ASP A 71 8.73 -2.35 -13.36
N ILE A 72 7.62 -3.08 -13.49
CA ILE A 72 6.26 -2.52 -13.35
C ILE A 72 5.72 -2.65 -11.93
N THR A 73 6.52 -3.07 -10.95
CA THR A 73 6.04 -3.31 -9.58
C THR A 73 5.39 -2.07 -8.96
N SER A 74 5.96 -0.88 -9.15
CA SER A 74 5.38 0.36 -8.66
C SER A 74 3.99 0.62 -9.24
N MET A 75 3.82 0.36 -10.54
CA MET A 75 2.55 0.51 -11.26
C MET A 75 1.52 -0.52 -10.80
N GLU A 76 1.92 -1.79 -10.69
CA GLU A 76 1.06 -2.89 -10.26
C GLU A 76 0.55 -2.63 -8.85
N LEU A 77 1.42 -2.35 -7.88
CA LEU A 77 1.01 -2.03 -6.49
C LEU A 77 -0.03 -0.90 -6.45
N TYR A 78 0.17 0.13 -7.28
CA TYR A 78 -0.73 1.28 -7.27
C TYR A 78 -2.11 1.00 -7.88
N GLN A 79 -2.17 0.15 -8.89
CA GLN A 79 -3.41 -0.30 -9.53
C GLN A 79 -4.12 -1.38 -8.70
N GLU A 80 -3.34 -2.31 -8.17
CA GLU A 80 -3.74 -3.45 -7.38
C GLU A 80 -4.56 -3.03 -6.15
N PHE A 81 -4.08 -2.01 -5.43
CA PHE A 81 -4.76 -1.48 -4.24
C PHE A 81 -5.63 -0.25 -4.51
N CYS A 82 -5.89 0.03 -5.79
CA CYS A 82 -6.71 1.14 -6.26
C CYS A 82 -6.30 2.52 -5.72
N LEU A 83 -5.06 2.68 -5.24
CA LEU A 83 -4.57 3.96 -4.74
C LEU A 83 -4.67 5.05 -5.82
N ILE A 84 -4.55 4.65 -7.09
CA ILE A 84 -4.74 5.53 -8.23
C ILE A 84 -6.05 6.31 -8.21
N VAL A 85 -7.11 5.80 -7.59
CA VAL A 85 -8.44 6.44 -7.58
C VAL A 85 -8.43 7.69 -6.70
N ASP A 86 -7.86 7.63 -5.49
CA ASP A 86 -7.78 8.79 -4.60
C ASP A 86 -6.57 9.68 -4.84
N PHE A 87 -5.54 9.17 -5.53
CA PHE A 87 -4.33 9.93 -5.82
C PHE A 87 -4.26 10.51 -7.26
N TYR A 88 -4.96 9.94 -8.26
CA TYR A 88 -4.78 10.30 -9.69
C TYR A 88 -6.06 10.30 -10.57
N SER A 89 -7.28 10.22 -10.02
CA SER A 89 -8.51 10.23 -10.86
C SER A 89 -8.82 11.62 -11.46
N LYS A 90 -9.42 11.65 -12.66
CA LYS A 90 -9.78 12.87 -13.42
C LYS A 90 -10.78 13.80 -12.71
N ASP A 91 -11.58 13.27 -11.79
CA ASP A 91 -12.51 14.05 -10.94
C ASP A 91 -11.79 14.72 -9.75
N HIS A 92 -10.50 14.44 -9.60
CA HIS A 92 -9.64 15.13 -8.66
C HIS A 92 -8.88 16.21 -9.44
N PRO A 93 -9.01 17.50 -9.10
CA PRO A 93 -8.20 18.54 -9.72
C PRO A 93 -6.76 18.17 -9.41
N THR A 94 -5.98 17.85 -10.45
CA THR A 94 -4.53 17.68 -10.44
C THR A 94 -3.98 17.58 -9.03
N TYR A 95 -3.98 16.38 -8.45
CA TYR A 95 -3.09 16.15 -7.32
C TYR A 95 -1.68 16.07 -7.90
N GLU A 96 -1.16 17.23 -8.34
CA GLU A 96 0.23 17.54 -8.08
C GLU A 96 0.30 17.44 -6.56
N ASN A 97 0.75 16.28 -6.07
CA ASN A 97 1.05 16.18 -4.68
C ASN A 97 2.33 16.97 -4.47
N ILE A 98 2.23 18.29 -4.52
CA ILE A 98 3.35 19.22 -4.43
C ILE A 98 4.18 18.86 -3.19
N LYS A 99 3.57 18.33 -2.13
CA LYS A 99 4.26 17.82 -0.94
C LYS A 99 5.08 16.55 -1.24
N TYR A 100 4.49 15.54 -1.90
CA TYR A 100 5.19 14.33 -2.31
C TYR A 100 6.26 14.60 -3.38
N ASP A 101 5.97 15.40 -4.40
CA ASP A 101 6.94 15.74 -5.43
C ASP A 101 8.13 16.51 -4.84
N LYS A 102 7.86 17.46 -3.93
CA LYS A 102 8.92 18.13 -3.16
C LYS A 102 9.69 17.14 -2.28
N LEU A 103 9.01 16.17 -1.65
CA LEU A 103 9.64 15.14 -0.84
C LEU A 103 10.58 14.27 -1.68
N ILE A 104 10.10 13.71 -2.78
CA ILE A 104 10.88 12.89 -3.71
C ILE A 104 12.04 13.71 -4.27
N HIS A 105 11.79 14.94 -4.74
CA HIS A 105 12.83 15.82 -5.25
C HIS A 105 13.91 16.11 -4.19
N LYS A 106 13.52 16.44 -2.95
CA LYS A 106 14.44 16.64 -1.82
C LYS A 106 15.36 15.44 -1.62
N TRP A 107 14.83 14.22 -1.72
CA TRP A 107 15.60 13.00 -1.53
C TRP A 107 16.47 12.63 -2.73
N LEU A 108 16.04 12.93 -3.96
CA LEU A 108 16.85 12.76 -5.17
C LEU A 108 18.10 13.65 -5.19
N GLN A 109 18.05 14.81 -4.51
CA GLN A 109 19.22 15.70 -4.39
C GLN A 109 20.23 15.25 -3.33
N LYS A 110 19.93 14.24 -2.51
CA LYS A 110 20.90 13.75 -1.51
C LYS A 110 22.03 12.99 -2.18
N GLU A 111 23.25 13.36 -1.84
CA GLU A 111 24.46 12.66 -2.29
C GLU A 111 24.65 11.36 -1.51
N TYR A 112 24.90 10.29 -2.24
CA TYR A 112 25.19 8.97 -1.70
C TYR A 112 26.40 8.40 -2.44
N PRO A 113 27.62 8.88 -2.12
CA PRO A 113 28.82 8.38 -2.76
C PRO A 113 29.06 6.91 -2.36
N PRO A 114 29.44 6.03 -3.31
CA PRO A 114 29.88 4.69 -2.97
C PRO A 114 31.18 4.76 -2.15
N TYR A 115 31.28 3.94 -1.11
CA TYR A 115 32.47 3.86 -0.26
C TYR A 115 33.59 3.01 -0.88
N ILE A 116 33.26 2.20 -1.89
CA ILE A 116 34.17 1.24 -2.51
C ILE A 116 34.46 1.69 -3.94
N SER A 117 35.75 1.77 -4.29
CA SER A 117 36.20 1.93 -5.67
C SER A 117 36.17 0.58 -6.38
N MET A 118 35.65 0.55 -7.61
CA MET A 118 35.78 -0.61 -8.49
C MET A 118 37.05 -0.47 -9.32
N ASP A 119 37.81 -1.55 -9.47
CA ASP A 119 39.04 -1.56 -10.28
C ASP A 119 38.76 -1.35 -11.78
N ASN A 120 37.55 -1.71 -12.23
CA ASN A 120 37.14 -1.56 -13.62
C ASN A 120 36.51 -0.17 -13.85
N PRO A 121 37.13 0.72 -14.65
CA PRO A 121 36.61 2.07 -14.90
C PRO A 121 35.28 2.10 -15.68
N ASN A 122 34.90 0.99 -16.31
CA ASN A 122 33.63 0.85 -17.03
C ASN A 122 32.46 0.50 -16.10
N ILE A 123 32.72 0.09 -14.85
CA ILE A 123 31.67 -0.18 -13.87
C ILE A 123 31.30 1.14 -13.19
N LYS A 124 30.04 1.57 -13.34
CA LYS A 124 29.49 2.73 -12.64
C LYS A 124 28.76 2.23 -11.41
N THR A 125 29.26 2.58 -10.23
CA THR A 125 28.65 2.20 -8.96
C THR A 125 27.74 3.30 -8.45
N THR A 126 26.60 2.89 -7.89
CA THR A 126 25.63 3.81 -7.31
C THR A 126 25.13 3.24 -5.98
N MET A 127 24.61 4.13 -5.13
CA MET A 127 24.01 3.77 -3.84
C MET A 127 22.51 4.12 -3.83
N THR A 128 21.86 4.03 -5.00
CA THR A 128 20.45 4.39 -5.22
C THR A 128 19.52 3.58 -4.32
N PHE A 129 19.78 2.28 -4.17
CA PHE A 129 19.05 1.42 -3.24
C PHE A 129 19.19 1.90 -1.79
N ARG A 130 20.40 2.27 -1.36
CA ARG A 130 20.63 2.77 0.00
C ARG A 130 19.89 4.09 0.24
N ARG A 131 19.89 5.00 -0.73
CA ARG A 131 19.11 6.24 -0.69
C ARG A 131 17.63 5.94 -0.49
N ALA A 132 17.06 5.04 -1.29
CA ALA A 132 15.66 4.64 -1.16
C ALA A 132 15.37 3.98 0.20
N PHE A 133 16.28 3.13 0.69
CA PHE A 133 16.11 2.45 1.97
C PHE A 133 16.15 3.41 3.15
N ASP A 134 17.07 4.38 3.15
CA ASP A 134 17.12 5.43 4.18
C ASP A 134 15.88 6.33 4.10
N PHE A 135 15.36 6.60 2.89
CA PHE A 135 14.11 7.32 2.70
C PHE A 135 12.91 6.58 3.29
N TYR A 136 12.79 5.28 3.05
CA TYR A 136 11.71 4.45 3.58
C TYR A 136 11.63 4.50 5.12
N ASN A 137 12.78 4.59 5.77
CA ASN A 137 12.90 4.69 7.22
C ASN A 137 12.94 6.14 7.74
N SER A 138 12.79 7.13 6.86
CA SER A 138 12.98 8.52 7.23
C SER A 138 11.80 9.13 7.99
N LYS A 139 12.12 10.10 8.86
CA LYS A 139 11.12 10.95 9.51
C LYS A 139 10.28 11.72 8.49
N ASP A 140 10.90 12.21 7.42
CA ASP A 140 10.22 12.97 6.36
C ASP A 140 9.08 12.14 5.72
N LEU A 141 9.35 10.87 5.38
CA LEU A 141 8.34 10.00 4.79
C LEU A 141 7.25 9.67 5.81
N ASN A 142 7.61 9.39 7.07
CA ASN A 142 6.62 9.13 8.11
C ASN A 142 5.70 10.35 8.33
N GLU A 143 6.24 11.58 8.38
CA GLU A 143 5.45 12.81 8.51
C GLU A 143 4.51 13.00 7.31
N TYR A 144 4.98 12.68 6.11
CA TYR A 144 4.15 12.70 4.91
C TYR A 144 3.00 11.67 5.00
N ILE A 145 3.28 10.43 5.41
CA ILE A 145 2.26 9.40 5.64
C ILE A 145 1.28 9.81 6.74
N ASP A 146 1.76 10.44 7.82
CA ASP A 146 0.91 10.99 8.89
C ASP A 146 -0.05 12.05 8.37
N SER A 147 0.39 12.89 7.43
CA SER A 147 -0.47 13.88 6.78
C SER A 147 -1.55 13.23 5.91
N LEU A 148 -1.21 12.15 5.19
CA LEU A 148 -2.18 11.37 4.42
C LEU A 148 -3.17 10.66 5.32
N ARG A 149 -2.74 10.16 6.48
CA ARG A 149 -3.61 9.52 7.47
C ARG A 149 -4.75 10.44 7.88
N VAL A 150 -4.43 11.70 8.22
CA VAL A 150 -5.46 12.71 8.57
C VAL A 150 -6.43 12.92 7.41
N LEU A 151 -5.93 13.02 6.18
CA LEU A 151 -6.75 13.17 4.98
C LEU A 151 -7.65 11.96 4.72
N PHE A 152 -7.11 10.75 4.83
CA PHE A 152 -7.82 9.49 4.56
C PHE A 152 -8.93 9.25 5.58
N TYR A 153 -8.70 9.53 6.87
CA TYR A 153 -9.76 9.48 7.87
C TYR A 153 -10.84 10.54 7.62
N ALA A 154 -10.48 11.74 7.16
CA ALA A 154 -11.47 12.76 6.79
C ALA A 154 -12.34 12.29 5.61
N LYS A 155 -11.70 11.83 4.52
CA LYS A 155 -12.40 11.25 3.36
C LYS A 155 -13.29 10.07 3.75
N TYR A 156 -12.80 9.16 4.60
CA TYR A 156 -13.57 8.02 5.05
C TYR A 156 -14.85 8.43 5.80
N ARG A 157 -14.74 9.38 6.75
CA ARG A 157 -15.91 9.90 7.48
C ARG A 157 -16.96 10.57 6.59
N ASN A 158 -16.54 11.08 5.44
CA ASN A 158 -17.41 11.71 4.45
C ASN A 158 -17.92 10.73 3.38
N ASN A 159 -17.55 9.45 3.42
CA ASN A 159 -17.80 8.45 2.36
C ASN A 159 -17.17 8.83 1.01
N GLU A 160 -16.01 9.49 1.03
CA GLU A 160 -15.28 9.98 -0.15
C GLU A 160 -14.01 9.16 -0.42
N LEU A 161 -13.66 8.18 0.43
CA LEU A 161 -12.45 7.37 0.30
C LEU A 161 -12.67 6.19 -0.68
N LYS A 162 -12.62 6.48 -1.98
CA LYS A 162 -12.93 5.51 -3.06
C LYS A 162 -11.94 4.35 -3.14
N SER A 163 -10.68 4.56 -2.77
CA SER A 163 -9.63 3.52 -2.78
C SER A 163 -9.92 2.42 -1.77
N LEU A 164 -10.59 2.77 -0.65
CA LEU A 164 -11.01 1.78 0.33
C LEU A 164 -12.09 0.86 -0.26
N GLU A 165 -13.14 1.44 -0.84
CA GLU A 165 -14.21 0.67 -1.49
C GLU A 165 -13.65 -0.25 -2.60
N CYS A 166 -12.78 0.29 -3.47
CA CYS A 166 -12.18 -0.47 -4.55
C CYS A 166 -11.24 -1.58 -4.05
N SER A 167 -10.39 -1.29 -3.06
CA SER A 167 -9.48 -2.29 -2.50
C SER A 167 -10.25 -3.42 -1.78
N GLU A 168 -11.35 -3.11 -1.09
CA GLU A 168 -12.21 -4.12 -0.47
C GLU A 168 -12.87 -5.04 -1.51
N ALA A 169 -13.35 -4.49 -2.62
CA ALA A 169 -13.88 -5.29 -3.73
C ALA A 169 -12.80 -6.21 -4.31
N ARG A 170 -11.57 -5.70 -4.48
CA ARG A 170 -10.43 -6.48 -4.98
C ARG A 170 -10.00 -7.59 -4.02
N PHE A 171 -9.91 -7.31 -2.71
CA PHE A 171 -9.59 -8.33 -1.72
C PHE A 171 -10.59 -9.48 -1.70
N LYS A 172 -11.89 -9.18 -1.85
CA LYS A 172 -12.92 -10.22 -1.96
C LYS A 172 -12.71 -11.12 -3.18
N ILE A 173 -12.35 -10.55 -4.34
CA ILE A 173 -12.06 -11.31 -5.55
C ILE A 173 -10.87 -12.24 -5.32
N TRP A 174 -9.76 -11.73 -4.77
CA TRP A 174 -8.59 -12.57 -4.52
C TRP A 174 -8.80 -13.67 -3.50
N ASP A 175 -9.55 -13.37 -2.44
CA ASP A 175 -9.87 -14.41 -1.45
C ASP A 175 -10.73 -15.51 -2.07
N ASN A 176 -11.61 -15.18 -3.03
CA ASN A 176 -12.32 -16.19 -3.82
C ASN A 176 -11.35 -16.97 -4.72
N GLU A 177 -10.51 -16.29 -5.50
CA GLU A 177 -9.54 -16.95 -6.40
C GLU A 177 -8.58 -17.86 -5.65
N ARG A 178 -8.10 -17.44 -4.47
CA ARG A 178 -7.24 -18.25 -3.60
C ARG A 178 -7.96 -19.50 -3.11
N ARG A 179 -9.21 -19.37 -2.64
CA ARG A 179 -10.04 -20.52 -2.23
C ARG A 179 -10.30 -21.49 -3.38
N ASP A 180 -10.51 -20.98 -4.59
CA ASP A 180 -10.73 -21.80 -5.78
C ASP A 180 -9.46 -22.53 -6.21
N LEU A 181 -8.29 -21.90 -6.09
CA LEU A 181 -6.98 -22.54 -6.31
C LEU A 181 -6.71 -23.63 -5.28
N GLU A 182 -6.94 -23.36 -4.00
CA GLU A 182 -6.80 -24.34 -2.91
C GLU A 182 -7.73 -25.54 -3.13
N SER A 183 -8.99 -25.30 -3.50
CA SER A 183 -9.97 -26.35 -3.79
C SER A 183 -9.56 -27.21 -4.99
N ARG A 184 -9.06 -26.59 -6.07
CA ARG A 184 -8.53 -27.31 -7.24
C ARG A 184 -7.29 -28.13 -6.90
N ASN A 185 -6.38 -27.59 -6.10
CA ASN A 185 -5.18 -28.31 -5.65
C ASN A 185 -5.52 -29.51 -4.78
N LEU A 186 -6.51 -29.39 -3.89
CA LEU A 186 -7.01 -30.50 -3.09
C LEU A 186 -7.61 -31.60 -3.98
N LEU A 187 -8.45 -31.25 -4.95
CA LEU A 187 -9.06 -32.21 -5.90
C LEU A 187 -8.02 -32.94 -6.76
N ASN A 188 -7.00 -32.22 -7.24
CA ASN A 188 -5.91 -32.81 -8.01
C ASN A 188 -5.05 -33.74 -7.15
N SER A 189 -4.83 -33.42 -5.87
CA SER A 189 -4.09 -34.26 -4.93
C SER A 189 -4.85 -35.54 -4.52
N SER A 190 -6.18 -35.53 -4.59
CA SER A 190 -7.01 -36.73 -4.35
C SER A 190 -7.06 -37.65 -5.57
N ASN A 191 -7.08 -37.09 -6.79
CA ASN A 191 -7.12 -37.87 -8.03
C ASN A 191 -5.78 -38.55 -8.33
N SER A 192 -4.64 -37.94 -7.95
CA SER A 192 -3.32 -38.55 -8.13
C SER A 192 -3.05 -39.76 -7.22
N ARG A 193 -3.80 -39.93 -6.12
CA ARG A 193 -3.71 -41.10 -5.23
C ARG A 193 -4.53 -42.31 -5.69
N LEU A 194 -5.40 -42.13 -6.68
CA LEU A 194 -6.27 -43.18 -7.22
C LEU A 194 -5.71 -43.86 -8.48
N SER A 195 -4.54 -43.45 -8.96
CA SER A 195 -3.86 -44.11 -10.07
C SER A 195 -3.14 -45.36 -9.54
N PRO A 196 -3.50 -46.58 -9.99
CA PRO A 196 -2.78 -47.79 -9.59
C PRO A 196 -1.36 -47.75 -10.15
N PRO A 197 -0.35 -48.29 -9.45
CA PRO A 197 0.98 -48.44 -10.01
C PRO A 197 0.94 -49.40 -11.21
N GLU A 198 1.59 -49.00 -12.31
CA GLU A 198 1.88 -49.84 -13.49
C GLU A 198 2.85 -50.98 -13.16
#